data_AF-A0A6A4XA99-F1
#
_entry.id   AF-A0A6A4XA99-F1
#
_cell.length_a   1.000
_cell.length_b   1.000
_cell.length_c   1.000
_cell.angle_alpha   90.00
_cell.angle_beta   90.00
_cell.angle_gamma   90.00
#
_symmetry.space_group_name_H-M   'P 1'
#
loop_
_entity.id
_entity.type
_entity.pdbx_description
1 polymer ?
#
loop_
_entity_poly.entity_id
_entity_poly.type
_entity_poly.pdbx_seq_one_letter_code
_entity_poly.pdbx_strand_id
1 'polypeptide(L)'
;MHAASLTQCGILCQRHDSCWGFNFLSGSGACQLLPASIELCGAEAGDARLSSEPGGAVGLLCPHTCLQLLQLRPATPGGLHQLAGWPVPALCDQELDGGGWTLLLTSVSQSWTEDGTLNLLTGRNQQSPTISGDYSILEHGDYILSFGTGDRFLYRLEGQAETGRQQWGGIWSSPRVSSLVRYAPDVTTQLVTRFSEWTTTTHTVEDRLPWINVGFFTPAYLEYALTTSADGSFWGTLITRTGKGFYSHSPWMMVEAHDSGTVLYWVRENE
;
A
#
# COMPACT_ATOMS: atom_id res chain seq x y z
N MET A 1 13.29 14.10 -20.76
CA MET A 1 13.67 15.28 -21.58
C MET A 1 15.17 15.51 -21.49
N HIS A 2 15.77 16.31 -22.36
CA HIS A 2 17.19 16.66 -22.29
C HIS A 2 17.35 18.11 -21.81
N ALA A 3 18.24 18.34 -20.83
CA ALA A 3 18.61 19.67 -20.36
C ALA A 3 20.14 19.80 -20.41
N ALA A 4 20.65 20.98 -20.75
CA ALA A 4 22.09 21.27 -20.76
C ALA A 4 22.62 21.58 -19.35
N SER A 5 21.72 21.82 -18.39
CA SER A 5 22.08 22.13 -17.02
C SER A 5 20.93 21.83 -16.04
N LEU A 6 21.28 21.74 -14.75
CA LEU A 6 20.34 21.69 -13.64
C LEU A 6 19.32 22.83 -13.72
N THR A 7 19.79 24.05 -13.98
CA THR A 7 18.96 25.25 -14.12
C THR A 7 17.94 25.10 -15.25
N GLN A 8 18.38 24.57 -16.40
CA GLN A 8 17.46 24.34 -17.52
C GLN A 8 16.42 23.27 -17.20
N CYS A 9 16.79 22.22 -16.45
CA CYS A 9 15.84 21.21 -15.99
C CYS A 9 14.81 21.78 -15.00
N GLY A 10 15.24 22.67 -14.09
CA GLY A 10 14.33 23.40 -13.20
C GLY A 10 13.36 24.33 -13.93
N ILE A 11 13.82 25.04 -14.97
CA ILE A 11 12.94 25.85 -15.82
C ILE A 11 11.92 24.98 -16.57
N LEU A 12 12.32 23.79 -17.03
CA LEU A 12 11.38 22.85 -17.66
C LEU A 12 10.32 22.38 -16.67
N CYS A 13 10.70 22.15 -15.41
CA CYS A 13 9.75 21.82 -14.36
C CYS A 13 8.76 22.95 -14.10
N GLN A 14 9.23 24.19 -13.93
CA GLN A 14 8.37 25.35 -13.71
C GLN A 14 7.35 25.63 -14.83
N ARG A 15 7.58 25.09 -16.03
CA ARG A 15 6.68 25.24 -17.19
C ARG A 15 5.63 24.14 -17.30
N HIS A 16 5.70 23.12 -16.47
CA HIS A 16 4.73 22.03 -16.43
C HIS A 16 3.87 22.16 -15.18
N ASP A 17 2.57 22.38 -15.37
CA ASP A 17 1.60 22.52 -14.27
C ASP A 17 1.53 21.28 -13.36
N SER A 18 1.97 20.13 -13.88
CA SER A 18 2.07 18.87 -13.15
C SER A 18 3.43 18.64 -12.51
N CYS A 19 4.45 19.48 -12.72
CA CYS A 19 5.79 19.25 -12.22
C CYS A 19 6.03 19.88 -10.85
N TRP A 20 6.32 19.04 -9.86
CA TRP A 20 6.59 19.46 -8.48
C TRP A 20 8.07 19.32 -8.11
N GLY A 21 8.84 18.56 -8.90
CA GLY A 21 10.27 18.37 -8.74
C GLY A 21 10.90 17.83 -10.01
N PHE A 22 12.24 17.80 -10.06
CA PHE A 22 12.97 17.29 -11.23
C PHE A 22 14.26 16.58 -10.83
N ASN A 23 14.66 15.60 -11.62
CA ASN A 23 15.97 14.95 -11.52
C ASN A 23 16.82 15.32 -12.74
N PHE A 24 18.06 15.76 -12.51
CA PHE A 24 19.03 16.11 -13.54
C PHE A 24 20.29 15.27 -13.42
N LEU A 25 20.53 14.40 -14.41
CA LEU A 25 21.73 13.59 -14.49
C LEU A 25 22.80 14.33 -15.30
N SER A 26 23.78 14.92 -14.61
CA SER A 26 24.84 15.74 -15.24
C SER A 26 25.68 14.97 -16.27
N GLY A 27 25.88 13.66 -16.08
CA GLY A 27 26.65 12.82 -17.00
C GLY A 27 25.97 12.53 -18.35
N SER A 28 24.64 12.60 -18.40
CA SER A 28 23.86 12.31 -19.61
C SER A 28 23.01 13.49 -20.10
N GLY A 29 22.91 14.57 -19.33
CA GLY A 29 21.98 15.67 -19.59
C GLY A 29 20.50 15.27 -19.48
N ALA A 30 20.20 14.09 -18.93
CA ALA A 30 18.83 13.63 -18.78
C ALA A 30 18.11 14.43 -17.69
N CYS A 31 16.95 14.95 -18.05
CA CYS A 31 16.05 15.71 -17.19
C CYS A 31 14.70 14.97 -17.10
N GLN A 32 14.36 14.50 -15.90
CA GLN A 32 13.10 13.83 -15.61
C GLN A 32 12.27 14.74 -14.71
N LEU A 33 11.10 15.16 -15.22
CA LEU A 33 10.13 15.89 -14.42
C LEU A 33 9.30 14.90 -13.62
N LEU A 34 9.00 15.27 -12.38
CA LEU A 34 8.32 14.39 -11.43
C LEU A 34 6.93 14.99 -11.12
N PRO A 35 5.86 14.24 -11.40
CA PRO A 35 4.52 14.64 -11.00
C PRO A 35 4.27 14.43 -9.50
N ALA A 36 3.46 15.33 -8.95
CA ALA A 36 2.89 15.41 -7.59
C ALA A 36 3.80 15.15 -6.35
N SER A 37 3.93 16.22 -5.56
CA SER A 37 4.35 16.27 -4.14
C SER A 37 5.48 15.32 -3.75
N ILE A 38 6.69 15.68 -4.17
CA ILE A 38 7.89 15.31 -3.44
C ILE A 38 8.41 16.58 -2.79
N GLU A 39 8.28 16.67 -1.46
CA GLU A 39 8.90 17.79 -0.74
C GLU A 39 10.43 17.69 -0.85
N LEU A 40 11.07 18.84 -1.06
CA LEU A 40 12.49 18.99 -0.77
C LEU A 40 12.62 18.88 0.75
N CYS A 41 13.19 17.80 1.27
CA CYS A 41 13.50 17.74 2.68
C CYS A 41 14.54 18.82 2.99
N GLY A 42 14.09 19.89 3.66
CA GLY A 42 14.99 20.78 4.37
C GLY A 42 15.74 19.97 5.42
N ALA A 43 17.05 20.12 5.47
CA ALA A 43 17.89 19.62 6.54
C ALA A 43 17.30 20.07 7.89
N GLU A 44 16.69 19.16 8.65
CA GLU A 44 16.39 19.46 10.05
C GLU A 44 17.70 19.49 10.84
N ALA A 45 17.98 20.68 11.37
CA ALA A 45 18.91 21.05 12.44
C ALA A 45 19.85 19.95 12.96
N GLY A 46 21.02 19.78 12.34
CA GLY A 46 22.08 18.99 12.96
C GLY A 46 23.34 18.77 12.14
N ASP A 47 23.26 18.65 10.81
CA ASP A 47 24.43 18.22 10.03
C ASP A 47 24.57 18.90 8.66
N ALA A 48 24.21 20.18 8.59
CA ALA A 48 24.70 21.04 7.53
C ALA A 48 26.19 21.33 7.76
N ARG A 49 27.07 20.39 7.40
CA ARG A 49 28.42 20.79 6.97
C ARG A 49 28.26 21.50 5.63
N LEU A 50 28.05 22.81 5.70
CA LEU A 50 28.36 23.75 4.64
C LEU A 50 29.85 23.61 4.30
N SER A 51 30.19 22.65 3.44
CA SER A 51 31.43 22.75 2.69
C SER A 51 31.22 23.83 1.63
N SER A 52 31.93 24.94 1.82
CA SER A 52 32.05 26.05 0.88
C SER A 52 32.79 25.63 -0.39
N GLU A 53 32.18 24.77 -1.21
CA GLU A 53 32.59 24.54 -2.59
C GLU A 53 31.61 25.26 -3.52
N PRO A 54 32.08 26.03 -4.51
CA PRO A 54 31.21 26.73 -5.45
C PRO A 54 30.65 25.72 -6.46
N GLY A 55 29.57 25.02 -6.10
CA GLY A 55 28.94 24.03 -6.97
C GLY A 55 27.75 23.29 -6.36
N GLY A 56 26.56 23.87 -6.48
CA GLY A 56 25.27 23.15 -6.46
C GLY A 56 24.72 22.76 -5.09
N ALA A 57 23.66 23.45 -4.66
CA ALA A 57 22.76 22.89 -3.65
C ALA A 57 22.01 21.70 -4.28
N VAL A 58 22.28 20.49 -3.81
CA VAL A 58 21.50 19.30 -4.16
C VAL A 58 20.26 19.31 -3.28
N GLY A 59 19.13 19.75 -3.82
CA GLY A 59 17.85 19.49 -3.19
C GLY A 59 17.60 17.99 -3.20
N LEU A 60 17.66 17.32 -2.04
CA LEU A 60 17.32 15.90 -1.94
C LEU A 60 15.80 15.76 -2.00
N LEU A 61 15.32 15.13 -3.06
CA LEU A 61 13.93 14.69 -3.19
C LEU A 61 13.71 13.48 -2.27
N CYS A 62 12.75 13.60 -1.36
CA CYS A 62 12.44 12.53 -0.42
C CYS A 62 11.13 11.83 -0.79
N PRO A 63 11.16 10.52 -1.10
CA PRO A 63 9.94 9.80 -1.42
C PRO A 63 9.03 9.70 -0.19
N HIS A 64 7.74 9.97 -0.40
CA HIS A 64 6.67 9.77 0.58
C HIS A 64 5.99 8.40 0.41
N THR A 65 6.19 7.71 -0.69
CA THR A 65 5.62 6.38 -0.95
C THR A 65 6.66 5.41 -1.51
N CYS A 66 6.37 4.12 -1.46
CA CYS A 66 7.22 3.11 -2.07
C CYS A 66 7.33 3.27 -3.59
N LEU A 67 6.26 3.72 -4.27
CA LEU A 67 6.29 4.00 -5.70
C LEU A 67 7.18 5.20 -6.03
N GLN A 68 7.03 6.31 -5.29
CA GLN A 68 7.93 7.46 -5.47
C GLN A 68 9.39 7.08 -5.20
N LEU A 69 9.65 6.22 -4.20
CA LEU A 69 10.98 5.71 -3.92
C LEU A 69 11.54 4.94 -5.13
N LEU A 70 10.74 4.07 -5.74
CA LEU A 70 11.13 3.33 -6.93
C LEU A 70 11.40 4.24 -8.11
N GLN A 71 10.54 5.22 -8.35
CA GLN A 71 10.66 6.15 -9.48
C GLN A 71 11.89 7.05 -9.35
N LEU A 72 12.18 7.53 -8.14
CA LEU A 72 13.35 8.33 -7.83
C LEU A 72 14.64 7.50 -7.87
N ARG A 73 14.56 6.24 -7.43
CA ARG A 73 15.71 5.34 -7.24
C ARG A 73 15.37 3.93 -7.75
N PRO A 74 15.39 3.69 -9.07
CA PRO A 74 14.93 2.42 -9.66
C PRO A 74 15.71 1.17 -9.24
N ALA A 75 16.92 1.34 -8.71
CA ALA A 75 17.76 0.25 -8.21
C ALA A 75 17.52 -0.06 -6.71
N THR A 76 16.60 0.64 -6.05
CA THR A 76 16.32 0.41 -4.63
C THR A 76 15.66 -0.96 -4.43
N PRO A 77 16.26 -1.86 -3.63
CA PRO A 77 15.66 -3.16 -3.35
C PRO A 77 14.39 -3.02 -2.50
N GLY A 78 13.54 -4.04 -2.56
CA GLY A 78 12.45 -4.21 -1.60
C GLY A 78 12.96 -4.31 -0.17
N GLY A 79 12.12 -3.97 0.81
CA GLY A 79 12.48 -4.00 2.22
C GLY A 79 11.91 -2.81 3.00
N LEU A 80 12.40 -2.65 4.23
CA LEU A 80 12.02 -1.55 5.12
C LEU A 80 12.68 -0.25 4.66
N HIS A 81 11.88 0.80 4.52
CA HIS A 81 12.33 2.13 4.15
C HIS A 81 11.69 3.19 5.04
N GLN A 82 12.49 4.17 5.47
CA GLN A 82 11.97 5.38 6.09
C GLN A 82 11.58 6.37 4.99
N LEU A 83 10.29 6.66 4.89
CA LEU A 83 9.74 7.58 3.90
C LEU A 83 9.49 8.96 4.53
N ALA A 84 9.54 10.01 3.71
CA ALA A 84 9.31 11.37 4.20
C ALA A 84 7.87 11.58 4.65
N GLY A 85 7.67 12.31 5.75
CA GLY A 85 6.35 12.55 6.33
C GLY A 85 5.76 11.35 7.09
N TRP A 86 6.48 10.22 7.16
CA TRP A 86 5.99 9.04 7.88
C TRP A 86 6.49 8.97 9.31
N PRO A 87 5.60 8.72 10.29
CA PRO A 87 6.00 8.44 11.67
C PRO A 87 6.48 6.99 11.88
N VAL A 88 6.32 6.12 10.88
CA VAL A 88 6.62 4.68 10.92
C VAL A 88 7.36 4.22 9.66
N PRO A 89 8.20 3.18 9.72
CA PRO A 89 8.83 2.62 8.53
C PRO A 89 7.79 1.95 7.63
N ALA A 90 8.00 2.02 6.31
CA ALA A 90 7.18 1.34 5.31
C ALA A 90 7.90 0.09 4.80
N LEU A 91 7.18 -1.02 4.61
CA LEU A 91 7.69 -2.18 3.90
C LEU A 91 7.32 -2.08 2.42
N CYS A 92 8.34 -1.89 1.59
CA CYS A 92 8.18 -1.74 0.16
C CYS A 92 8.48 -3.05 -0.58
N ASP A 93 7.60 -3.44 -1.49
CA ASP A 93 7.87 -4.47 -2.50
C ASP A 93 8.14 -3.76 -3.84
N GLN A 94 9.41 -3.81 -4.25
CA GLN A 94 9.94 -3.10 -5.42
C GLN A 94 10.13 -3.99 -6.63
N GLU A 95 9.69 -5.25 -6.57
CA GLU A 95 9.99 -6.25 -7.60
C GLU A 95 8.71 -6.81 -8.22
N LEU A 96 7.77 -7.27 -7.39
CA LEU A 96 6.58 -7.96 -7.89
C LEU A 96 5.62 -6.98 -8.56
N ASP A 97 5.08 -7.37 -9.71
CA ASP A 97 4.02 -6.65 -10.42
C ASP A 97 4.38 -5.19 -10.78
N GLY A 98 5.66 -4.94 -11.05
CA GLY A 98 6.19 -3.61 -11.40
C GLY A 98 6.67 -2.79 -10.20
N GLY A 99 6.64 -3.34 -8.98
CA GLY A 99 7.16 -2.69 -7.79
C GLY A 99 6.34 -1.48 -7.32
N GLY A 100 6.87 -0.74 -6.34
CA GLY A 100 6.23 0.44 -5.78
C GLY A 100 5.10 0.14 -4.79
N TRP A 101 4.98 -1.10 -4.34
CA TRP A 101 3.91 -1.50 -3.42
C TRP A 101 4.28 -1.17 -1.98
N THR A 102 3.33 -0.62 -1.23
CA THR A 102 3.44 -0.38 0.21
C THR A 102 2.57 -1.40 0.94
N LEU A 103 3.15 -2.15 1.89
CA LEU A 103 2.40 -3.09 2.73
C LEU A 103 1.50 -2.32 3.70
N LEU A 104 0.20 -2.58 3.69
CA LEU A 104 -0.70 -2.02 4.71
C LEU A 104 -0.95 -2.98 5.85
N LEU A 105 -1.01 -4.28 5.57
CA LEU A 105 -1.43 -5.26 6.55
C LEU A 105 -0.88 -6.65 6.26
N THR A 106 -0.53 -7.34 7.35
CA THR A 106 -0.22 -8.77 7.38
C THR A 106 -1.08 -9.41 8.46
N SER A 107 -1.87 -10.41 8.10
CA SER A 107 -2.70 -11.20 9.02
C SER A 107 -2.17 -12.62 9.15
N VAL A 108 -1.64 -12.96 10.32
CA VAL A 108 -1.16 -14.33 10.63
C VAL A 108 -2.01 -14.96 11.72
N SER A 109 -2.43 -14.19 12.72
CA SER A 109 -3.20 -14.72 13.84
C SER A 109 -4.66 -14.98 13.46
N GLN A 110 -5.20 -16.07 14.00
CA GLN A 110 -6.64 -16.41 13.93
C GLN A 110 -7.54 -15.36 14.63
N SER A 111 -6.99 -14.58 15.56
CA SER A 111 -7.72 -13.58 16.34
C SER A 111 -6.93 -12.30 16.43
N TRP A 112 -7.53 -11.20 15.99
CA TRP A 112 -6.88 -9.89 16.02
C TRP A 112 -7.27 -9.03 17.22
N THR A 113 -8.37 -9.37 17.90
CA THR A 113 -8.85 -8.66 19.08
C THR A 113 -9.02 -9.63 20.24
N GLU A 114 -8.37 -9.36 21.37
CA GLU A 114 -8.64 -10.08 22.62
C GLU A 114 -9.80 -9.43 23.41
N ASP A 115 -10.11 -8.16 23.12
CA ASP A 115 -11.09 -7.32 23.84
C ASP A 115 -12.20 -6.74 22.94
N GLY A 116 -12.22 -7.10 21.65
CA GLY A 116 -13.20 -6.61 20.67
C GLY A 116 -12.93 -5.22 20.09
N THR A 117 -11.79 -4.59 20.40
CA THR A 117 -11.48 -3.23 19.96
C THR A 117 -10.92 -3.19 18.53
N LEU A 118 -11.53 -2.38 17.65
CA LEU A 118 -11.11 -2.21 16.25
C LEU A 118 -9.77 -1.47 16.07
N ASN A 119 -9.23 -0.83 17.10
CA ASN A 119 -8.02 -0.01 17.00
C ASN A 119 -6.80 -0.82 16.52
N LEU A 120 -6.74 -2.11 16.85
CA LEU A 120 -5.67 -3.01 16.40
C LEU A 120 -5.77 -3.36 14.91
N LEU A 121 -6.94 -3.17 14.29
CA LEU A 121 -7.09 -3.36 12.85
C LEU A 121 -6.46 -2.21 12.10
N THR A 122 -6.61 -0.97 12.55
CA THR A 122 -6.10 0.20 11.83
C THR A 122 -4.62 0.49 12.12
N GLY A 123 -4.13 0.10 13.31
CA GLY A 123 -2.73 0.24 13.71
C GLY A 123 -2.27 -0.88 14.65
N ARG A 124 -1.31 -1.70 14.20
CA ARG A 124 -0.71 -2.79 14.98
C ARG A 124 0.73 -3.03 14.56
N ASN A 125 1.62 -3.13 15.54
CA ASN A 125 3.06 -3.35 15.32
C ASN A 125 3.66 -2.38 14.27
N GLN A 126 3.19 -1.13 14.24
CA GLN A 126 3.47 -0.18 13.17
C GLN A 126 4.98 0.12 13.01
N GLN A 127 5.75 0.00 14.08
CA GLN A 127 7.20 0.19 14.10
C GLN A 127 7.99 -1.05 13.65
N SER A 128 7.32 -2.16 13.35
CA SER A 128 7.96 -3.41 12.92
C SER A 128 7.17 -4.05 11.76
N PRO A 129 7.11 -3.41 10.58
CA PRO A 129 6.49 -4.00 9.41
C PRO A 129 7.10 -5.34 9.06
N THR A 130 6.23 -6.32 8.79
CA THR A 130 6.64 -7.69 8.50
C THR A 130 5.57 -8.40 7.69
N ILE A 131 5.98 -9.37 6.87
CA ILE A 131 5.07 -10.28 6.14
C ILE A 131 4.81 -11.59 6.89
N SER A 132 5.44 -11.80 8.06
CA SER A 132 5.39 -13.08 8.79
C SER A 132 4.85 -12.94 10.22
N GLY A 133 4.28 -11.80 10.56
CA GLY A 133 3.65 -11.55 11.85
C GLY A 133 2.56 -10.49 11.69
N ASP A 134 1.62 -10.43 12.65
CA ASP A 134 0.52 -9.47 12.55
C ASP A 134 1.05 -8.04 12.48
N TYR A 135 0.61 -7.31 11.47
CA TYR A 135 1.02 -5.94 11.22
C TYR A 135 -0.13 -5.16 10.57
N SER A 136 -0.33 -3.91 10.96
CA SER A 136 -1.23 -3.02 10.25
C SER A 136 -0.81 -1.56 10.39
N ILE A 137 -0.81 -0.87 9.26
CA ILE A 137 -0.76 0.59 9.12
C ILE A 137 -1.93 1.08 8.24
N LEU A 138 -3.05 0.37 8.26
CA LEU A 138 -4.22 0.71 7.43
C LEU A 138 -4.66 2.17 7.59
N GLU A 139 -4.51 2.76 8.78
CA GLU A 139 -4.79 4.19 9.02
C GLU A 139 -3.97 5.16 8.16
N HIS A 140 -2.80 4.74 7.66
CA HIS A 140 -1.95 5.54 6.77
C HIS A 140 -2.26 5.32 5.29
N GLY A 141 -3.18 4.40 4.96
CA GLY A 141 -3.56 4.07 3.59
C GLY A 141 -4.04 5.28 2.80
N ASP A 142 -4.86 6.13 3.40
CA ASP A 142 -5.41 7.33 2.74
C ASP A 142 -4.31 8.36 2.43
N TYR A 143 -3.32 8.46 3.32
CA TYR A 143 -2.15 9.31 3.11
C TYR A 143 -1.33 8.82 1.91
N ILE A 144 -1.06 7.52 1.78
CA ILE A 144 -0.39 6.94 0.59
C ILE A 144 -1.17 7.32 -0.68
N LEU A 145 -2.48 7.06 -0.69
CA LEU A 145 -3.29 7.29 -1.88
C LEU A 145 -3.37 8.77 -2.27
N SER A 146 -3.17 9.69 -1.32
CA SER A 146 -3.16 11.13 -1.60
C SER A 146 -2.02 11.58 -2.54
N PHE A 147 -0.95 10.78 -2.68
CA PHE A 147 0.18 11.07 -3.57
C PHE A 147 -0.05 10.64 -5.03
N GLY A 148 -1.05 9.79 -5.29
CA GLY A 148 -1.37 9.40 -6.67
C GLY A 148 -2.05 10.54 -7.43
N THR A 149 -1.79 10.67 -8.72
CA THR A 149 -2.46 11.64 -9.60
C THR A 149 -3.67 11.07 -10.34
N GLY A 150 -3.78 9.74 -10.42
CA GLY A 150 -4.84 9.07 -11.15
C GLY A 150 -6.20 9.08 -10.45
N ASP A 151 -7.26 8.73 -11.17
CA ASP A 151 -8.61 8.51 -10.64
C ASP A 151 -8.81 7.11 -10.03
N ARG A 152 -7.77 6.27 -10.08
CA ARG A 152 -7.74 4.89 -9.59
C ARG A 152 -6.46 4.61 -8.81
N PHE A 153 -6.49 3.53 -8.04
CA PHE A 153 -5.30 2.94 -7.41
C PHE A 153 -5.37 1.42 -7.52
N LEU A 154 -4.26 0.76 -7.21
CA LEU A 154 -4.19 -0.69 -7.19
C LEU A 154 -4.06 -1.18 -5.75
N TYR A 155 -4.68 -2.32 -5.48
CA TYR A 155 -4.35 -3.11 -4.29
C TYR A 155 -4.08 -4.55 -4.66
N ARG A 156 -3.26 -5.19 -3.85
CA ARG A 156 -2.88 -6.59 -4.00
C ARG A 156 -3.23 -7.34 -2.74
N LEU A 157 -3.99 -8.43 -2.89
CA LEU A 157 -4.27 -9.37 -1.82
C LEU A 157 -3.60 -10.70 -2.12
N GLU A 158 -2.95 -11.26 -1.12
CA GLU A 158 -2.32 -12.57 -1.17
C GLU A 158 -2.78 -13.37 0.04
N GLY A 159 -3.27 -14.60 -0.18
CA GLY A 159 -3.58 -15.56 0.86
C GLY A 159 -2.54 -16.68 0.91
N GLN A 160 -2.39 -17.31 2.07
CA GLN A 160 -1.42 -18.37 2.36
C GLN A 160 0.02 -17.95 1.99
N ALA A 161 0.37 -16.69 2.25
CA ALA A 161 1.64 -16.11 1.86
C ALA A 161 2.87 -16.81 2.47
N GLU A 162 2.69 -17.58 3.55
CA GLU A 162 3.69 -18.47 4.14
C GLU A 162 4.11 -19.61 3.20
N THR A 163 3.28 -19.96 2.23
CA THR A 163 3.57 -21.01 1.23
C THR A 163 4.20 -20.46 -0.05
N GLY A 164 4.11 -19.15 -0.26
CA GLY A 164 4.62 -18.46 -1.44
C GLY A 164 3.91 -17.12 -1.66
N ARG A 165 4.56 -16.20 -2.38
CA ARG A 165 3.96 -14.93 -2.79
C ARG A 165 3.00 -15.14 -3.97
N GLN A 166 2.10 -14.19 -4.18
CA GLN A 166 1.10 -14.20 -5.26
C GLN A 166 0.28 -15.50 -5.28
N GLN A 167 -0.26 -15.87 -4.12
CA GLN A 167 -1.15 -17.02 -3.96
C GLN A 167 -2.56 -16.59 -3.58
N TRP A 168 -3.55 -17.36 -4.05
CA TRP A 168 -4.95 -17.31 -3.62
C TRP A 168 -5.53 -15.91 -3.51
N GLY A 169 -5.37 -15.10 -4.56
CA GLY A 169 -5.73 -13.69 -4.49
C GLY A 169 -5.59 -13.02 -5.83
N GLY A 170 -5.09 -11.78 -5.82
CA GLY A 170 -4.94 -11.03 -7.05
C GLY A 170 -4.53 -9.58 -6.86
N ILE A 171 -4.54 -8.86 -7.96
CA ILE A 171 -4.44 -7.40 -8.03
C ILE A 171 -5.75 -6.87 -8.56
N TRP A 172 -6.29 -5.90 -7.86
CA TRP A 172 -7.49 -5.19 -8.26
C TRP A 172 -7.19 -3.72 -8.50
N SER A 173 -7.92 -3.15 -9.44
CA SER A 173 -8.00 -1.71 -9.64
C SER A 173 -9.27 -1.18 -8.99
N SER A 174 -9.11 -0.22 -8.08
CA SER A 174 -10.20 0.46 -7.41
C SER A 174 -10.34 1.89 -7.92
N PRO A 175 -11.56 2.45 -8.04
CA PRO A 175 -11.72 3.89 -8.11
C PRO A 175 -11.09 4.54 -6.87
N ARG A 176 -10.63 5.77 -7.00
CA ARG A 176 -10.17 6.57 -5.85
C ARG A 176 -11.31 6.72 -4.86
N VAL A 177 -11.04 6.36 -3.61
CA VAL A 177 -12.00 6.47 -2.50
C VAL A 177 -11.57 7.56 -1.53
N SER A 178 -12.52 8.04 -0.73
CA SER A 178 -12.24 8.99 0.34
C SER A 178 -11.52 8.37 1.53
N SER A 179 -11.65 7.04 1.75
CA SER A 179 -10.94 6.35 2.82
C SER A 179 -10.86 4.82 2.62
N LEU A 180 -9.77 4.19 3.04
CA LEU A 180 -9.54 2.74 3.15
C LEU A 180 -9.98 2.16 4.50
N VAL A 181 -10.22 2.99 5.52
CA VAL A 181 -10.67 2.55 6.85
C VAL A 181 -12.17 2.78 7.09
N ARG A 182 -12.93 3.15 6.05
CA ARG A 182 -14.38 3.29 6.16
C ARG A 182 -15.12 1.99 5.87
N TYR A 183 -16.35 1.92 6.37
CA TYR A 183 -17.35 1.01 5.83
C TYR A 183 -17.68 1.40 4.39
N ALA A 184 -17.46 0.49 3.45
CA ALA A 184 -17.58 0.72 2.01
C ALA A 184 -17.90 -0.56 1.22
N PRO A 185 -18.89 -1.38 1.64
CA PRO A 185 -19.21 -2.62 0.93
C PRO A 185 -19.69 -2.38 -0.50
N ASP A 186 -20.11 -1.15 -0.83
CA ASP A 186 -20.63 -0.74 -2.12
C ASP A 186 -19.54 -0.39 -3.15
N VAL A 187 -18.28 -0.25 -2.73
CA VAL A 187 -17.17 0.07 -3.63
C VAL A 187 -16.74 -1.16 -4.42
N THR A 188 -17.15 -1.20 -5.69
CA THR A 188 -16.76 -2.23 -6.64
C THR A 188 -15.39 -1.94 -7.26
N THR A 189 -14.64 -3.01 -7.50
CA THR A 189 -13.29 -2.96 -8.05
C THR A 189 -13.21 -3.88 -9.27
N GLN A 190 -12.09 -3.85 -9.97
CA GLN A 190 -11.88 -4.70 -11.14
C GLN A 190 -10.65 -5.57 -10.91
N LEU A 191 -10.81 -6.89 -10.95
CA LEU A 191 -9.69 -7.82 -10.94
C LEU A 191 -8.85 -7.63 -12.21
N VAL A 192 -7.59 -7.22 -12.02
CA VAL A 192 -6.60 -6.99 -13.09
C VAL A 192 -5.75 -8.23 -13.31
N THR A 193 -5.31 -8.84 -12.21
CA THR A 193 -4.46 -10.04 -12.23
C THR A 193 -4.98 -11.03 -11.20
N ARG A 194 -5.17 -12.28 -11.60
CA ARG A 194 -5.55 -13.36 -10.68
C ARG A 194 -4.31 -14.15 -10.24
N PHE A 195 -4.25 -14.49 -8.97
CA PHE A 195 -3.23 -15.35 -8.38
C PHE A 195 -3.83 -16.69 -8.01
N SER A 196 -3.16 -17.78 -8.43
CA SER A 196 -3.68 -19.16 -8.36
C SER A 196 -4.98 -19.35 -9.18
N GLU A 197 -5.45 -20.59 -9.25
CA GLU A 197 -6.66 -20.95 -9.99
C GLU A 197 -7.87 -20.94 -9.04
N TRP A 198 -8.76 -19.96 -9.19
CA TRP A 198 -10.02 -19.82 -8.46
C TRP A 198 -11.03 -19.01 -9.29
N THR A 199 -12.31 -19.07 -8.91
CA THR A 199 -13.39 -18.38 -9.63
C THR A 199 -14.08 -17.34 -8.77
N THR A 200 -14.45 -16.20 -9.37
CA THR A 200 -15.16 -15.14 -8.63
C THR A 200 -16.58 -15.58 -8.32
N THR A 201 -16.90 -15.74 -7.04
CA THR A 201 -18.24 -16.04 -6.53
C THR A 201 -18.51 -15.28 -5.23
N THR A 202 -19.72 -15.37 -4.68
CA THR A 202 -20.02 -14.89 -3.31
C THR A 202 -19.35 -15.72 -2.22
N HIS A 203 -18.57 -16.75 -2.59
CA HIS A 203 -17.88 -17.64 -1.66
C HIS A 203 -16.36 -17.61 -1.83
N THR A 204 -15.84 -16.53 -2.40
CA THR A 204 -14.40 -16.25 -2.57
C THR A 204 -14.10 -14.80 -2.20
N VAL A 205 -12.84 -14.37 -2.40
CA VAL A 205 -12.54 -12.93 -2.49
C VAL A 205 -13.40 -12.31 -3.59
N GLU A 206 -14.10 -11.23 -3.26
CA GLU A 206 -15.00 -10.53 -4.18
C GLU A 206 -14.29 -9.33 -4.81
N ASP A 207 -14.78 -8.87 -5.96
CA ASP A 207 -14.30 -7.68 -6.67
C ASP A 207 -14.79 -6.39 -5.98
N ARG A 208 -14.37 -6.23 -4.72
CA ARG A 208 -14.68 -5.11 -3.84
C ARG A 208 -13.46 -4.70 -3.04
N LEU A 209 -13.41 -3.42 -2.70
CA LEU A 209 -12.37 -2.91 -1.83
C LEU A 209 -12.52 -3.53 -0.42
N PRO A 210 -11.44 -4.01 0.24
CA PRO A 210 -11.53 -4.43 1.62
C PRO A 210 -12.09 -3.30 2.50
N TRP A 211 -13.12 -3.60 3.30
CA TRP A 211 -13.82 -2.62 4.13
C TRP A 211 -13.97 -3.10 5.57
N ILE A 212 -14.02 -2.14 6.51
CA ILE A 212 -14.19 -2.46 7.93
C ILE A 212 -15.65 -2.76 8.24
N ASN A 213 -15.90 -3.98 8.69
CA ASN A 213 -17.21 -4.41 9.13
C ASN A 213 -17.51 -3.97 10.55
N VAL A 214 -18.48 -3.08 10.69
CA VAL A 214 -18.94 -2.53 11.98
C VAL A 214 -20.33 -3.07 12.40
N GLY A 215 -20.82 -4.14 11.76
CA GLY A 215 -21.94 -4.94 12.29
C GLY A 215 -23.35 -4.53 11.89
N PHE A 216 -23.55 -3.95 10.70
CA PHE A 216 -24.88 -3.50 10.27
C PHE A 216 -25.86 -4.62 9.90
N PHE A 217 -25.39 -5.86 9.71
CA PHE A 217 -26.21 -6.94 9.15
C PHE A 217 -26.78 -7.89 10.23
N THR A 218 -25.96 -8.48 11.11
CA THR A 218 -26.37 -9.18 12.36
C THR A 218 -25.17 -9.33 13.33
N PRO A 219 -25.38 -9.60 14.63
CA PRO A 219 -24.28 -9.83 15.59
C PRO A 219 -23.35 -11.01 15.25
N ALA A 220 -23.83 -12.00 14.49
CA ALA A 220 -23.04 -13.16 14.09
C ALA A 220 -21.95 -12.81 13.05
N TYR A 221 -22.16 -11.75 12.26
CA TYR A 221 -21.20 -11.30 11.24
C TYR A 221 -20.19 -10.28 11.75
N LEU A 222 -20.29 -9.85 13.02
CA LEU A 222 -19.29 -8.97 13.63
C LEU A 222 -17.90 -9.60 13.69
N GLU A 223 -17.81 -10.93 13.59
CA GLU A 223 -16.56 -11.67 13.62
C GLU A 223 -15.65 -11.35 12.43
N TYR A 224 -16.17 -10.97 11.26
CA TYR A 224 -15.39 -10.72 10.04
C TYR A 224 -15.06 -9.23 9.91
N ALA A 225 -13.97 -8.76 10.52
CA ALA A 225 -13.69 -7.34 10.71
C ALA A 225 -13.19 -6.61 9.46
N LEU A 226 -12.35 -7.26 8.64
CA LEU A 226 -11.90 -6.72 7.36
C LEU A 226 -12.23 -7.74 6.28
N THR A 227 -13.09 -7.39 5.33
CA THR A 227 -13.60 -8.32 4.33
C THR A 227 -13.82 -7.63 2.99
N THR A 228 -13.79 -8.41 1.92
CA THR A 228 -14.26 -7.98 0.60
C THR A 228 -15.72 -8.33 0.36
N SER A 229 -16.40 -9.06 1.25
CA SER A 229 -17.75 -9.56 0.98
C SER A 229 -18.78 -8.43 0.78
N ALA A 230 -19.75 -8.59 -0.11
CA ALA A 230 -20.80 -7.60 -0.35
C ALA A 230 -21.77 -7.41 0.84
N ASP A 231 -22.10 -8.50 1.53
CA ASP A 231 -23.15 -8.59 2.54
C ASP A 231 -22.60 -8.86 3.95
N GLY A 232 -21.27 -8.82 4.09
CA GLY A 232 -20.58 -9.20 5.32
C GLY A 232 -20.61 -10.70 5.58
N SER A 233 -20.79 -11.53 4.54
CA SER A 233 -20.59 -12.97 4.63
C SER A 233 -19.15 -13.32 5.01
N PHE A 234 -18.93 -14.61 5.23
CA PHE A 234 -17.71 -15.14 5.79
C PHE A 234 -16.54 -15.19 4.79
N TRP A 235 -16.78 -15.42 3.50
CA TRP A 235 -15.70 -15.58 2.53
C TRP A 235 -15.02 -14.25 2.16
N GLY A 236 -13.78 -14.33 1.67
CA GLY A 236 -12.98 -13.14 1.37
C GLY A 236 -12.64 -12.32 2.61
N THR A 237 -12.57 -12.95 3.79
CA THR A 237 -12.22 -12.27 5.04
C THR A 237 -10.71 -12.22 5.21
N LEU A 238 -10.17 -11.02 5.44
CA LEU A 238 -8.75 -10.78 5.71
C LEU A 238 -8.46 -10.89 7.22
N ILE A 239 -9.36 -10.35 8.05
CA ILE A 239 -9.23 -10.38 9.51
C ILE A 239 -10.53 -10.84 10.16
N THR A 240 -10.39 -11.79 11.09
CA THR A 240 -11.41 -12.15 12.09
C THR A 240 -11.15 -11.45 13.44
N ARG A 241 -12.20 -10.92 14.08
CA ARG A 241 -12.13 -10.28 15.40
C ARG A 241 -11.79 -11.28 16.49
N THR A 242 -12.58 -12.35 16.57
CA THR A 242 -12.50 -13.38 17.59
C THR A 242 -12.16 -14.71 16.93
N GLY A 243 -11.05 -15.33 17.31
CA GLY A 243 -10.60 -16.62 16.79
C GLY A 243 -11.40 -17.82 17.28
N LYS A 244 -12.73 -17.70 17.36
CA LYS A 244 -13.61 -18.78 17.84
C LYS A 244 -14.42 -19.34 16.68
N GLY A 245 -13.78 -20.13 15.82
CA GLY A 245 -14.44 -20.68 14.64
C GLY A 245 -13.79 -21.95 14.07
N PHE A 246 -14.44 -22.50 13.04
CA PHE A 246 -14.06 -23.71 12.29
C PHE A 246 -12.80 -23.54 11.41
N TYR A 247 -12.24 -22.34 11.34
CA TYR A 247 -11.11 -21.97 10.49
C TYR A 247 -9.86 -21.74 11.33
N SER A 248 -8.72 -22.23 10.85
CA SER A 248 -7.40 -21.97 11.45
C SER A 248 -6.97 -20.51 11.33
N HIS A 249 -7.44 -19.82 10.28
CA HIS A 249 -7.28 -18.39 10.03
C HIS A 249 -8.64 -17.78 9.66
N SER A 250 -8.68 -16.81 8.74
CA SER A 250 -9.93 -16.26 8.23
C SER A 250 -10.53 -17.16 7.14
N PRO A 251 -11.87 -17.26 7.04
CA PRO A 251 -12.53 -17.87 5.88
C PRO A 251 -12.19 -17.12 4.59
N TRP A 252 -11.62 -17.83 3.61
CA TRP A 252 -11.06 -17.22 2.42
C TRP A 252 -11.79 -17.58 1.12
N MET A 253 -11.70 -18.83 0.68
CA MET A 253 -12.37 -19.35 -0.52
C MET A 253 -12.93 -20.75 -0.28
N MET A 254 -14.21 -20.97 -0.55
CA MET A 254 -14.91 -22.20 -0.14
C MET A 254 -14.30 -23.51 -0.61
N VAL A 255 -13.83 -23.56 -1.85
CA VAL A 255 -13.40 -24.81 -2.48
C VAL A 255 -11.88 -24.89 -2.57
N GLU A 256 -11.25 -23.83 -3.07
CA GLU A 256 -9.85 -23.88 -3.48
C GLU A 256 -8.88 -23.54 -2.35
N ALA A 257 -9.27 -22.63 -1.44
CA ALA A 257 -8.44 -22.17 -0.33
C ALA A 257 -9.30 -21.81 0.88
N HIS A 258 -9.77 -22.83 1.58
CA HIS A 258 -10.75 -22.70 2.68
C HIS A 258 -10.28 -21.75 3.79
N ASP A 259 -9.00 -21.85 4.15
CA ASP A 259 -8.34 -20.99 5.12
C ASP A 259 -7.45 -19.96 4.42
N SER A 260 -7.47 -18.74 4.93
CA SER A 260 -6.69 -17.63 4.39
C SER A 260 -5.18 -17.81 4.54
N GLY A 261 -4.72 -18.61 5.50
CA GLY A 261 -3.33 -18.59 5.95
C GLY A 261 -2.88 -17.17 6.29
N THR A 262 -1.61 -16.86 6.02
CA THR A 262 -1.07 -15.50 6.08
C THR A 262 -1.66 -14.66 4.96
N VAL A 263 -2.37 -13.60 5.33
CA VAL A 263 -2.90 -12.62 4.37
C VAL A 263 -1.98 -11.41 4.29
N LEU A 264 -1.64 -10.98 3.07
CA LEU A 264 -0.96 -9.72 2.82
C LEU A 264 -1.87 -8.78 2.04
N TYR A 265 -1.96 -7.53 2.50
CA TYR A 265 -2.69 -6.46 1.82
C TYR A 265 -1.73 -5.32 1.50
N TRP A 266 -1.49 -5.12 0.21
CA TRP A 266 -0.64 -4.07 -0.33
C TRP A 266 -1.46 -3.04 -1.09
N VAL A 267 -0.96 -1.81 -1.15
CA VAL A 267 -1.49 -0.76 -2.02
C VAL A 267 -0.39 -0.12 -2.84
N ARG A 268 -0.80 0.41 -3.99
CA ARG A 268 0.02 1.23 -4.87
C ARG A 268 -0.88 2.31 -5.46
N GLU A 269 -0.58 3.55 -5.13
CA GLU A 269 -1.19 4.71 -5.76
C GLU A 269 -0.85 4.72 -7.26
N ASN A 270 -1.78 5.18 -8.11
CA ASN A 270 -1.54 5.25 -9.55
C ASN A 270 -1.17 6.67 -9.97
N GLU A 271 -0.38 6.78 -11.02
CA GLU A 271 -0.20 8.03 -11.77
C GLU A 271 -1.41 8.36 -12.64
#